data_AF-A0AAQ2EU73-F1
#
_entry.id   AF-A0AAQ2EU73-F1
#
_cell.length_a   1.000
_cell.length_b   1.000
_cell.length_c   1.000
_cell.angle_alpha   90.00
_cell.angle_beta   90.00
_cell.angle_gamma   90.00
#
_symmetry.space_group_name_H-M   'P 1'
#
loop_
_entity.id
_entity.type
_entity.pdbx_description
1 polymer ?
#
loop_
_entity_poly.entity_id
_entity_poly.type
_entity_poly.pdbx_seq_one_letter_code
_entity_poly.pdbx_strand_id
1 'polypeptide(L)'
;MKMLKYYLFASLCLAALTIHSIGSWLMLPLAWFTVSISLVTFAYATNYPHIFRKHGTGKIPWYITWLFWPYLGCVHLYNAIERGRDVVDAFQPLTDNLFVACRLFPSDVDMLKAEGIEAILDVTAEFDGLNWSAEQQGLHYLNIPVLDHQAPTSEQLAHGMAWIAAQHELKRKVVVHCALGRGRSVFFCTAYLLATNPDYTVREALEKIQNRRETARLNKHQLKGLTKLHHSQNFTHSEQAALVINPVSGSGKWFTYENDIVGMLTEKYNLSIHFTEKETDIAALAKQIMSDKQPNIIIAGGGDGTLASVAHGVHQNDVLFGILPLGTANSLATVLLGSLSKIDPINRACEAILAGKTKPIDIMNCNGRTALLAAAVGFGQEMIEKAGREEKNNSGQLAYIRGLWQAVSENKPLNFRVSFDGAEQSQLECVSLVVANAAPKTTILAQGHGEPIYDDGKLDITILPVEPDGAQNLTVAELILPKLDGKPSNIRTEQCEKINIEFEQEQHFALDGEVLSAKSIEIVIQKHALNVMVPN
;
A
#
# COMPACT_ATOMS: atom_id res chain seq x y z
N MET A 1 -16.34 10.39 -32.85
CA MET A 1 -17.33 11.32 -33.46
C MET A 1 -18.54 10.61 -34.08
N LYS A 2 -18.40 9.55 -34.90
CA LYS A 2 -19.58 8.87 -35.49
C LYS A 2 -20.47 8.20 -34.43
N MET A 3 -19.89 7.45 -33.49
CA MET A 3 -20.64 6.80 -32.39
C MET A 3 -21.44 7.77 -31.52
N LEU A 4 -20.83 8.90 -31.14
CA LEU A 4 -21.50 9.92 -30.33
C LEU A 4 -22.77 10.48 -31.02
N LYS A 5 -22.73 10.65 -32.35
CA LYS A 5 -23.91 11.11 -33.11
C LYS A 5 -25.04 10.09 -33.08
N TYR A 6 -24.72 8.80 -33.12
CA TYR A 6 -25.73 7.74 -33.01
C TYR A 6 -26.35 7.69 -31.62
N TYR A 7 -25.55 7.79 -30.55
CA TYR A 7 -26.09 7.81 -29.18
C TYR A 7 -26.92 9.07 -28.91
N LEU A 8 -26.48 10.24 -29.37
CA LEU A 8 -27.25 11.48 -29.24
C LEU A 8 -28.58 11.40 -29.99
N PHE A 9 -28.58 10.89 -31.23
CA PHE A 9 -29.80 10.70 -32.00
C PHE A 9 -30.75 9.70 -31.31
N ALA A 10 -30.23 8.55 -30.87
CA ALA A 10 -31.01 7.55 -30.15
C ALA A 10 -31.60 8.10 -28.84
N SER A 11 -30.82 8.86 -28.06
CA SER A 11 -31.27 9.55 -26.84
C SER A 11 -32.42 10.52 -27.13
N LEU A 12 -32.31 11.36 -28.17
CA LEU A 12 -33.36 12.31 -28.55
C LEU A 12 -34.63 11.59 -29.03
N CYS A 13 -34.51 10.54 -29.82
CA CYS A 13 -35.65 9.73 -30.26
C CYS A 13 -36.36 9.04 -29.08
N LEU A 14 -35.59 8.43 -28.17
CA LEU A 14 -36.12 7.79 -26.97
C LEU A 14 -36.80 8.79 -26.03
N ALA A 15 -36.24 10.00 -25.89
CA ALA A 15 -36.86 11.08 -25.12
C ALA A 15 -38.21 11.50 -25.72
N ALA A 16 -38.28 11.69 -27.04
CA ALA A 16 -39.53 12.01 -27.72
C ALA A 16 -40.58 10.91 -27.56
N LEU A 17 -40.18 9.63 -27.70
CA LEU A 17 -41.06 8.48 -27.46
C LEU A 17 -41.53 8.40 -26.01
N THR A 18 -40.64 8.69 -25.05
CA THR A 18 -40.99 8.72 -23.62
C THR A 18 -42.07 9.77 -23.36
N ILE A 19 -41.90 10.99 -23.88
CA ILE A 19 -42.87 12.08 -23.75
C ILE A 19 -44.21 11.70 -24.41
N HIS A 20 -44.17 11.08 -25.59
CA HIS A 20 -45.39 10.63 -26.27
C HIS A 20 -46.12 9.51 -25.50
N SER A 21 -45.39 8.71 -24.72
CA SER A 21 -45.92 7.58 -23.96
C SER A 21 -46.42 7.92 -22.56
N ILE A 22 -46.46 9.20 -22.17
CA ILE A 22 -46.92 9.63 -20.84
C ILE A 22 -48.33 9.09 -20.57
N GLY A 23 -48.51 8.46 -19.39
CA GLY A 23 -49.77 7.82 -19.00
C GLY A 23 -49.96 6.38 -19.52
N SER A 24 -49.00 5.84 -20.29
CA SER A 24 -48.98 4.44 -20.71
C SER A 24 -47.99 3.62 -19.87
N TRP A 25 -48.16 2.29 -19.85
CA TRP A 25 -47.23 1.36 -19.20
C TRP A 25 -45.82 1.36 -19.83
N LEU A 26 -45.68 1.85 -21.07
CA LEU A 26 -44.40 1.98 -21.77
C LEU A 26 -43.54 3.15 -21.30
N MET A 27 -44.12 4.10 -20.55
CA MET A 27 -43.42 5.29 -20.09
C MET A 27 -42.18 4.96 -19.26
N LEU A 28 -42.30 4.06 -18.29
CA LEU A 28 -41.19 3.73 -17.38
C LEU A 28 -40.03 3.00 -18.10
N PRO A 29 -40.27 1.96 -18.93
CA PRO A 29 -39.21 1.38 -19.75
C PRO A 29 -38.54 2.37 -20.70
N LEU A 30 -39.30 3.21 -21.39
CA LEU A 30 -38.75 4.21 -22.32
C LEU A 30 -37.95 5.29 -21.59
N ALA A 31 -38.42 5.74 -20.43
CA ALA A 31 -37.67 6.66 -19.58
C ALA A 31 -36.35 6.06 -19.11
N TRP A 32 -36.34 4.79 -18.68
CA TRP A 32 -35.11 4.09 -18.29
C TRP A 32 -34.10 3.98 -19.43
N PHE A 33 -34.55 3.58 -20.63
CA PHE A 33 -33.73 3.57 -21.85
C PHE A 33 -33.19 4.97 -22.18
N THR A 34 -34.03 5.99 -22.07
CA THR A 34 -33.66 7.39 -22.32
C THR A 34 -32.56 7.83 -21.36
N VAL A 35 -32.73 7.62 -20.05
CA VAL A 35 -31.72 7.96 -19.03
C VAL A 35 -30.43 7.20 -19.29
N SER A 36 -30.51 5.89 -19.52
CA SER A 36 -29.35 5.04 -19.78
C SER A 36 -28.51 5.53 -20.96
N ILE A 37 -29.13 5.71 -22.14
CA ILE A 37 -28.43 6.15 -23.36
C ILE A 37 -27.99 7.61 -23.25
N SER A 38 -28.71 8.47 -22.54
CA SER A 38 -28.30 9.87 -22.33
C SER A 38 -27.06 9.97 -21.45
N LEU A 39 -26.98 9.18 -20.37
CA LEU A 39 -25.79 9.11 -19.51
C LEU A 39 -24.58 8.54 -20.26
N VAL A 40 -24.77 7.53 -21.12
CA VAL A 40 -23.72 7.03 -22.01
C VAL A 40 -23.29 8.11 -23.01
N THR A 41 -24.24 8.83 -23.62
CA THR A 41 -23.96 9.94 -24.53
C THR A 41 -23.10 11.00 -23.84
N PHE A 42 -23.45 11.36 -22.61
CA PHE A 42 -22.67 12.26 -21.78
C PHE A 42 -21.25 11.72 -21.55
N ALA A 43 -21.12 10.48 -21.10
CA ALA A 43 -19.81 9.86 -20.83
C ALA A 43 -18.89 9.85 -22.05
N TYR A 44 -19.41 9.53 -23.25
CA TYR A 44 -18.63 9.57 -24.49
C TYR A 44 -18.33 10.99 -24.98
N ALA A 45 -19.20 11.97 -24.67
CA ALA A 45 -18.97 13.37 -25.01
C ALA A 45 -17.88 14.00 -24.14
N THR A 46 -17.84 13.65 -22.85
CA THR A 46 -16.89 14.19 -21.85
C THR A 46 -15.67 13.30 -21.63
N ASN A 47 -15.62 12.12 -22.27
CA ASN A 47 -14.60 11.09 -22.04
C ASN A 47 -14.49 10.69 -20.56
N TYR A 48 -15.63 10.41 -19.91
CA TYR A 48 -15.73 10.08 -18.50
C TYR A 48 -16.03 8.59 -18.26
N PRO A 49 -15.00 7.70 -18.29
CA PRO A 49 -15.17 6.26 -18.15
C PRO A 49 -15.64 5.82 -16.75
N HIS A 50 -15.35 6.62 -15.71
CA HIS A 50 -15.72 6.31 -14.32
C HIS A 50 -17.23 6.30 -14.06
N ILE A 51 -18.06 6.71 -15.03
CA ILE A 51 -19.53 6.59 -14.93
C ILE A 51 -19.99 5.16 -14.69
N PHE A 52 -19.25 4.17 -15.22
CA PHE A 52 -19.53 2.75 -15.02
C PHE A 52 -19.09 2.25 -13.64
N ARG A 53 -18.40 3.08 -12.84
CA ARG A 53 -17.94 2.78 -11.46
C ARG A 53 -17.33 1.39 -11.31
N LYS A 54 -16.61 0.95 -12.33
CA LYS A 54 -15.91 -0.33 -12.31
C LYS A 54 -14.83 -0.26 -11.23
N HIS A 55 -14.89 -1.22 -10.30
CA HIS A 55 -13.91 -1.32 -9.22
C HIS A 55 -12.56 -1.80 -9.75
N GLY A 56 -11.50 -1.62 -8.94
CA GLY A 56 -10.16 -2.15 -9.22
C GLY A 56 -10.16 -3.66 -9.50
N THR A 57 -11.07 -4.41 -8.87
CA THR A 57 -11.30 -5.86 -9.08
C THR A 57 -12.07 -6.20 -10.36
N GLY A 58 -12.42 -5.20 -11.17
CA GLY A 58 -13.13 -5.37 -12.43
C GLY A 58 -14.66 -5.49 -12.31
N LYS A 59 -15.22 -5.46 -11.10
CA LYS A 59 -16.68 -5.56 -10.88
C LYS A 59 -17.38 -4.22 -11.08
N ILE A 60 -18.51 -4.24 -11.79
CA ILE A 60 -19.45 -3.13 -11.87
C ILE A 60 -20.56 -3.35 -10.82
N PRO A 61 -20.91 -2.33 -10.00
CA PRO A 61 -21.98 -2.45 -9.03
C PRO A 61 -23.33 -2.79 -9.70
N TRP A 62 -24.11 -3.68 -9.10
CA TRP A 62 -25.36 -4.18 -9.70
C TRP A 62 -26.35 -3.07 -10.11
N TYR A 63 -26.41 -1.99 -9.34
CA TYR A 63 -27.30 -0.85 -9.62
C TYR A 63 -26.81 -0.04 -10.83
N ILE A 64 -25.49 -0.01 -11.09
CA ILE A 64 -24.91 0.58 -12.30
C ILE A 64 -25.17 -0.35 -13.50
N THR A 65 -24.97 -1.66 -13.34
CA THR A 65 -25.30 -2.65 -14.38
C THR A 65 -26.78 -2.58 -14.77
N TRP A 66 -27.68 -2.40 -13.80
CA TRP A 66 -29.10 -2.18 -14.06
C TRP A 66 -29.34 -0.85 -14.76
N LEU A 67 -28.80 0.27 -14.26
CA LEU A 67 -28.96 1.59 -14.90
C LEU A 67 -28.51 1.58 -16.38
N PHE A 68 -27.40 0.90 -16.68
CA PHE A 68 -26.84 0.80 -18.02
C PHE A 68 -27.27 -0.42 -18.81
N TRP A 69 -28.18 -1.26 -18.31
CA TRP A 69 -28.59 -2.50 -18.98
C TRP A 69 -29.04 -2.29 -20.44
N PRO A 70 -29.85 -1.26 -20.78
CA PRO A 70 -30.21 -0.98 -22.18
C PRO A 70 -29.01 -0.84 -23.12
N TYR A 71 -27.97 -0.15 -22.65
CA TYR A 71 -26.72 0.04 -23.39
C TYR A 71 -25.86 -1.23 -23.36
N LEU A 72 -25.62 -1.79 -22.17
CA LEU A 72 -24.75 -2.95 -21.98
C LEU A 72 -25.28 -4.16 -22.74
N GLY A 73 -26.58 -4.43 -22.72
CA GLY A 73 -27.19 -5.51 -23.50
C GLY A 73 -26.87 -5.41 -24.99
N CYS A 74 -27.01 -4.21 -25.57
CA CYS A 74 -26.67 -3.97 -26.98
C CYS A 74 -25.18 -4.20 -27.25
N VAL A 75 -24.31 -3.67 -26.38
CA VAL A 75 -22.86 -3.77 -26.53
C VAL A 75 -22.38 -5.22 -26.34
N HIS A 76 -22.93 -5.96 -25.38
CA HIS A 76 -22.64 -7.37 -25.18
C HIS A 76 -23.04 -8.20 -26.40
N LEU A 77 -24.23 -7.98 -26.96
CA LEU A 77 -24.69 -8.66 -28.17
C LEU A 77 -23.79 -8.36 -29.37
N TYR A 78 -23.47 -7.08 -29.59
CA TYR A 78 -22.55 -6.67 -30.66
C TYR A 78 -21.18 -7.36 -30.52
N ASN A 79 -20.59 -7.35 -29.33
CA ASN A 79 -19.30 -7.99 -29.09
C ASN A 79 -19.36 -9.51 -29.24
N ALA A 80 -20.45 -10.17 -28.82
CA ALA A 80 -20.61 -11.61 -29.02
C ALA A 80 -20.65 -11.98 -30.50
N ILE A 81 -21.37 -11.20 -31.32
CA ILE A 81 -21.44 -11.38 -32.77
C ILE A 81 -20.06 -11.16 -33.42
N GLU A 82 -19.39 -10.06 -33.07
CA GLU A 82 -18.06 -9.74 -33.63
C GLU A 82 -16.98 -10.75 -33.23
N ARG A 83 -17.05 -11.28 -32.00
CA ARG A 83 -16.12 -12.34 -31.54
C ARG A 83 -16.39 -13.67 -32.23
N GLY A 84 -17.66 -14.06 -32.43
CA GLY A 84 -18.01 -15.26 -33.19
C GLY A 84 -17.58 -15.22 -34.66
N ARG A 85 -17.24 -14.03 -35.17
CA ARG A 85 -16.71 -13.80 -36.53
C ARG A 85 -15.21 -13.52 -36.54
N ASP A 86 -14.56 -13.49 -35.37
CA ASP A 86 -13.13 -13.23 -35.31
C ASP A 86 -12.37 -14.46 -35.80
N VAL A 87 -11.40 -14.23 -36.68
CA VAL A 87 -10.57 -15.28 -37.29
C VAL A 87 -9.27 -15.48 -36.51
N VAL A 88 -9.03 -14.63 -35.51
CA VAL A 88 -7.80 -14.62 -34.72
C VAL A 88 -8.08 -15.16 -33.34
N ASP A 89 -7.14 -15.95 -32.82
CA ASP A 89 -7.19 -16.46 -31.46
C ASP A 89 -7.45 -15.35 -30.44
N ALA A 90 -8.14 -15.72 -29.36
CA ALA A 90 -8.54 -14.79 -28.33
C ALA A 90 -7.34 -14.11 -27.64
N PHE A 91 -6.17 -14.74 -27.72
CA PHE A 91 -4.99 -14.48 -26.92
C PHE A 91 -3.73 -14.75 -27.74
N GLN A 92 -2.75 -13.82 -27.74
CA GLN A 92 -1.55 -13.93 -28.57
C GLN A 92 -0.30 -13.31 -27.90
N PRO A 93 0.88 -13.97 -28.00
CA PRO A 93 2.13 -13.43 -27.49
C PRO A 93 2.62 -12.26 -28.34
N LEU A 94 3.05 -11.18 -27.67
CA LEU A 94 3.75 -10.04 -28.29
C LEU A 94 5.24 -10.08 -28.01
N THR A 95 5.60 -10.43 -26.78
CA THR A 95 6.97 -10.71 -26.32
C THR A 95 6.92 -11.96 -25.42
N ASP A 96 8.05 -12.38 -24.87
CA ASP A 96 8.11 -13.55 -23.97
C ASP A 96 7.25 -13.36 -22.70
N ASN A 97 7.06 -12.11 -22.25
CA ASN A 97 6.38 -11.78 -20.99
C ASN A 97 5.16 -10.86 -21.15
N LEU A 98 4.76 -10.52 -22.38
CA LEU A 98 3.60 -9.65 -22.65
C LEU A 98 2.72 -10.21 -23.75
N PHE A 99 1.42 -10.26 -23.47
CA PHE A 99 0.39 -10.80 -24.35
C PHE A 99 -0.71 -9.79 -24.60
N VAL A 100 -1.37 -9.92 -25.75
CA VAL A 100 -2.58 -9.15 -26.09
C VAL A 100 -3.76 -10.09 -26.27
N ALA A 101 -4.91 -9.71 -25.74
CA ALA A 101 -6.12 -10.51 -25.85
C ALA A 101 -7.39 -9.66 -26.12
N CYS A 102 -8.44 -10.34 -26.58
CA CYS A 102 -9.81 -9.88 -26.45
C CYS A 102 -10.35 -10.16 -25.04
N ARG A 103 -11.60 -9.80 -24.74
CA ARG A 103 -12.12 -9.87 -23.37
C ARG A 103 -12.04 -11.30 -22.82
N LEU A 104 -11.39 -11.43 -21.68
CA LEU A 104 -11.25 -12.70 -20.98
C LEU A 104 -12.54 -13.05 -20.23
N PHE A 105 -12.82 -14.34 -20.13
CA PHE A 105 -13.92 -14.94 -19.38
C PHE A 105 -13.42 -15.93 -18.34
N PRO A 106 -14.23 -16.28 -17.31
CA PRO A 106 -13.83 -17.28 -16.32
C PRO A 106 -13.38 -18.61 -16.92
N SER A 107 -13.88 -18.99 -18.10
CA SER A 107 -13.45 -20.17 -18.86
C SER A 107 -12.00 -20.11 -19.34
N ASP A 108 -11.41 -18.93 -19.42
CA ASP A 108 -10.07 -18.71 -19.99
C ASP A 108 -8.99 -18.83 -18.91
N VAL A 109 -9.35 -18.90 -17.62
CA VAL A 109 -8.42 -18.92 -16.48
C VAL A 109 -7.44 -20.10 -16.55
N ASP A 110 -7.93 -21.30 -16.89
CA ASP A 110 -7.08 -22.49 -16.99
C ASP A 110 -6.05 -22.36 -18.12
N MET A 111 -6.43 -21.72 -19.24
CA MET A 111 -5.52 -21.41 -20.35
C MET A 111 -4.46 -20.40 -19.93
N LEU A 112 -4.83 -19.34 -19.21
CA LEU A 112 -3.88 -18.35 -18.70
C LEU A 112 -2.85 -19.00 -17.78
N LYS A 113 -3.28 -19.89 -16.88
CA LYS A 113 -2.39 -20.65 -16.00
C LYS A 113 -1.46 -21.58 -16.78
N ALA A 114 -1.96 -22.25 -17.82
CA ALA A 114 -1.14 -23.12 -18.67
C ALA A 114 -0.01 -22.36 -19.38
N GLU A 115 -0.25 -21.10 -19.75
CA GLU A 115 0.75 -20.20 -20.35
C GLU A 115 1.66 -19.51 -19.30
N GLY A 116 1.41 -19.71 -18.01
CA GLY A 116 2.12 -19.07 -16.90
C GLY A 116 1.80 -17.59 -16.75
N ILE A 117 0.59 -17.17 -17.12
CA ILE A 117 0.12 -15.79 -16.95
C ILE A 117 -0.54 -15.64 -15.60
N GLU A 118 0.00 -14.69 -14.85
CA GLU A 118 -0.43 -14.39 -13.48
C GLU A 118 -0.97 -12.97 -13.35
N ALA A 119 -0.83 -12.13 -14.38
CA ALA A 119 -1.20 -10.72 -14.32
C ALA A 119 -2.06 -10.27 -15.51
N ILE A 120 -3.13 -9.52 -15.22
CA ILE A 120 -4.12 -9.05 -16.19
C ILE A 120 -4.28 -7.53 -16.10
N LEU A 121 -4.04 -6.85 -17.21
CA LEU A 121 -4.39 -5.45 -17.41
C LEU A 121 -5.67 -5.34 -18.26
N ASP A 122 -6.79 -5.00 -17.62
CA ASP A 122 -8.07 -4.78 -18.28
C ASP A 122 -8.26 -3.29 -18.61
N VAL A 123 -8.34 -2.98 -19.91
CA VAL A 123 -8.49 -1.60 -20.40
C VAL A 123 -9.97 -1.22 -20.67
N THR A 124 -10.92 -2.05 -20.23
CA THR A 124 -12.36 -1.81 -20.45
C THR A 124 -13.02 -1.04 -19.32
N ALA A 125 -13.87 -0.09 -19.67
CA ALA A 125 -14.73 0.62 -18.72
C ALA A 125 -16.12 -0.04 -18.59
N GLU A 126 -16.61 -0.65 -19.68
CA GLU A 126 -18.02 -1.01 -19.84
C GLU A 126 -18.38 -2.41 -19.38
N PHE A 127 -17.39 -3.29 -19.21
CA PHE A 127 -17.62 -4.71 -18.98
C PHE A 127 -17.15 -5.11 -17.60
N ASP A 128 -17.90 -6.00 -16.97
CA ASP A 128 -17.37 -6.77 -15.84
C ASP A 128 -16.12 -7.54 -16.29
N GLY A 129 -15.10 -7.53 -15.44
CA GLY A 129 -13.88 -8.30 -15.64
C GLY A 129 -14.12 -9.81 -15.46
N LEU A 130 -13.03 -10.57 -15.40
CA LEU A 130 -13.08 -11.88 -14.75
C LEU A 130 -13.55 -11.62 -13.32
N ASN A 131 -14.69 -12.17 -12.92
CA ASN A 131 -15.26 -11.98 -11.58
C ASN A 131 -14.22 -12.25 -10.45
N TRP A 132 -14.62 -12.06 -9.19
CA TRP A 132 -13.91 -12.44 -7.93
C TRP A 132 -13.09 -13.76 -7.97
N SER A 133 -13.37 -14.65 -8.91
CA SER A 133 -12.51 -15.78 -9.26
C SER A 133 -11.05 -15.40 -9.59
N ALA A 134 -10.73 -14.24 -10.17
CA ALA A 134 -9.34 -13.96 -10.59
C ALA A 134 -8.36 -13.91 -9.41
N GLU A 135 -8.64 -13.09 -8.38
CA GLU A 135 -7.84 -13.03 -7.15
C GLU A 135 -7.88 -14.36 -6.39
N GLN A 136 -9.05 -15.03 -6.33
CA GLN A 136 -9.15 -16.38 -5.73
C GLN A 136 -8.37 -17.45 -6.49
N GLN A 137 -8.01 -17.22 -7.75
CA GLN A 137 -7.27 -18.14 -8.61
C GLN A 137 -5.78 -17.78 -8.69
N GLY A 138 -5.32 -16.76 -7.92
CA GLY A 138 -3.93 -16.31 -7.91
C GLY A 138 -3.56 -15.37 -9.05
N LEU A 139 -4.54 -14.70 -9.67
CA LEU A 139 -4.30 -13.71 -10.73
C LEU A 139 -4.31 -12.29 -10.16
N HIS A 140 -3.28 -11.53 -10.50
CA HIS A 140 -3.15 -10.10 -10.24
C HIS A 140 -3.87 -9.32 -11.32
N TYR A 141 -4.68 -8.35 -10.93
CA TYR A 141 -5.60 -7.68 -11.83
C TYR A 141 -5.57 -6.18 -11.61
N LEU A 142 -5.39 -5.42 -12.70
CA LEU A 142 -5.53 -3.97 -12.74
C LEU A 142 -6.54 -3.58 -13.81
N ASN A 143 -7.47 -2.69 -13.45
CA ASN A 143 -8.36 -2.05 -14.42
C ASN A 143 -7.95 -0.60 -14.68
N ILE A 144 -7.72 -0.27 -15.96
CA ILE A 144 -7.56 1.10 -16.43
C ILE A 144 -8.72 1.43 -17.36
N PRO A 145 -9.78 2.08 -16.87
CA PRO A 145 -11.02 2.17 -17.60
C PRO A 145 -10.89 3.18 -18.76
N VAL A 146 -10.95 2.68 -20.00
CA VAL A 146 -10.95 3.51 -21.21
C VAL A 146 -12.22 3.21 -22.00
N LEU A 147 -12.97 4.25 -22.40
CA LEU A 147 -14.16 4.08 -23.23
C LEU A 147 -13.82 3.55 -24.62
N ASP A 148 -14.74 2.81 -25.23
CA ASP A 148 -14.51 2.25 -26.56
C ASP A 148 -14.23 3.34 -27.62
N HIS A 149 -13.33 3.02 -28.56
CA HIS A 149 -12.78 3.94 -29.55
C HIS A 149 -12.02 5.18 -29.03
N GLN A 150 -11.89 5.37 -27.71
CA GLN A 150 -11.06 6.42 -27.14
C GLN A 150 -9.61 5.95 -26.96
N ALA A 151 -8.73 6.90 -26.66
CA ALA A 151 -7.34 6.65 -26.29
C ALA A 151 -7.17 6.87 -24.77
N PRO A 152 -6.31 6.10 -24.10
CA PRO A 152 -5.96 6.37 -22.71
C PRO A 152 -5.26 7.74 -22.57
N THR A 153 -5.39 8.36 -21.41
CA THR A 153 -4.62 9.55 -21.04
C THR A 153 -3.15 9.20 -20.77
N SER A 154 -2.28 10.21 -20.67
CA SER A 154 -0.87 9.99 -20.28
C SER A 154 -0.75 9.40 -18.88
N GLU A 155 -1.60 9.82 -17.94
CA GLU A 155 -1.63 9.30 -16.56
C GLU A 155 -2.07 7.83 -16.55
N GLN A 156 -3.15 7.50 -17.26
CA GLN A 156 -3.62 6.11 -17.42
C GLN A 156 -2.54 5.23 -18.06
N LEU A 157 -1.78 5.77 -19.02
CA LEU A 157 -0.72 5.03 -19.66
C LEU A 157 0.47 4.82 -18.72
N ALA A 158 0.90 5.87 -18.02
CA ALA A 158 1.97 5.80 -17.02
C ALA A 158 1.64 4.77 -15.93
N HIS A 159 0.41 4.77 -15.42
CA HIS A 159 -0.06 3.81 -14.43
C HIS A 159 0.04 2.36 -14.95
N GLY A 160 -0.53 2.09 -16.13
CA GLY A 160 -0.49 0.73 -16.70
C GLY A 160 0.92 0.28 -17.04
N MET A 161 1.78 1.18 -17.50
CA MET A 161 3.18 0.89 -17.79
C MET A 161 3.99 0.58 -16.54
N ALA A 162 3.84 1.39 -15.48
CA ALA A 162 4.48 1.15 -14.20
C ALA A 162 3.99 -0.15 -13.55
N TRP A 163 2.70 -0.45 -13.66
CA TRP A 163 2.13 -1.71 -13.20
C TRP A 163 2.68 -2.91 -13.96
N ILE A 164 2.72 -2.88 -15.31
CA ILE A 164 3.32 -3.96 -16.11
C ILE A 164 4.79 -4.17 -15.69
N ALA A 165 5.56 -3.09 -15.52
CA ALA A 165 6.96 -3.16 -15.11
C ALA A 165 7.11 -3.82 -13.73
N ALA A 166 6.27 -3.45 -12.75
CA ALA A 166 6.27 -4.06 -11.42
C ALA A 166 5.93 -5.57 -11.48
N GLN A 167 4.96 -5.98 -12.32
CA GLN A 167 4.66 -7.41 -12.51
C GLN A 167 5.83 -8.17 -13.15
N HIS A 168 6.54 -7.56 -14.10
CA HIS A 168 7.73 -8.15 -14.71
C HIS A 168 8.89 -8.30 -13.72
N GLU A 169 9.07 -7.34 -12.81
CA GLU A 169 10.05 -7.44 -11.72
C GLU A 169 9.72 -8.61 -10.76
N LEU A 170 8.43 -8.83 -10.52
CA LEU A 170 7.89 -9.98 -9.80
C LEU A 170 7.91 -11.28 -10.63
N LYS A 171 8.54 -11.26 -11.81
CA LYS A 171 8.71 -12.39 -12.75
C LYS A 171 7.40 -12.96 -13.30
N ARG A 172 6.35 -12.15 -13.36
CA ARG A 172 5.03 -12.55 -13.88
C ARG A 172 4.88 -12.19 -15.34
N LYS A 173 4.20 -13.04 -16.10
CA LYS A 173 3.73 -12.71 -17.45
C LYS A 173 2.44 -11.91 -17.37
N VAL A 174 2.30 -10.91 -18.24
CA VAL A 174 1.15 -10.00 -18.26
C VAL A 174 0.35 -10.16 -19.54
N VAL A 175 -0.98 -10.21 -19.43
CA VAL A 175 -1.90 -10.08 -20.57
C VAL A 175 -2.65 -8.75 -20.51
N VAL A 176 -2.66 -8.02 -21.62
CA VAL A 176 -3.43 -6.79 -21.79
C VAL A 176 -4.64 -7.07 -22.66
N HIS A 177 -5.84 -6.78 -22.18
CA HIS A 177 -7.04 -6.99 -22.96
C HIS A 177 -7.98 -5.79 -23.02
N CYS A 178 -8.83 -5.80 -24.04
CA CYS A 178 -10.00 -4.94 -24.12
C CYS A 178 -11.19 -5.77 -24.61
N ALA A 179 -12.23 -5.15 -25.17
CA ALA A 179 -13.43 -5.90 -25.62
C ALA A 179 -13.12 -6.92 -26.74
N LEU A 180 -12.62 -6.44 -27.88
CA LEU A 180 -12.26 -7.27 -29.05
C LEU A 180 -10.75 -7.47 -29.22
N GLY A 181 -9.93 -6.82 -28.37
CA GLY A 181 -8.47 -6.89 -28.48
C GLY A 181 -7.90 -6.16 -29.70
N ARG A 182 -8.62 -5.20 -30.29
CA ARG A 182 -8.25 -4.56 -31.58
C ARG A 182 -7.75 -3.12 -31.46
N GLY A 183 -8.19 -2.39 -30.43
CA GLY A 183 -7.98 -0.93 -30.32
C GLY A 183 -7.27 -0.52 -29.04
N ARG A 184 -7.99 -0.50 -27.91
CA ARG A 184 -7.48 -0.02 -26.60
C ARG A 184 -6.28 -0.81 -26.08
N SER A 185 -6.37 -2.14 -26.05
CA SER A 185 -5.25 -3.01 -25.65
C SER A 185 -4.08 -2.89 -26.62
N VAL A 186 -4.35 -2.87 -27.93
CA VAL A 186 -3.32 -2.64 -28.97
C VAL A 186 -2.62 -1.30 -28.75
N PHE A 187 -3.34 -0.24 -28.38
CA PHE A 187 -2.74 1.05 -28.04
C PHE A 187 -1.74 0.90 -26.88
N PHE A 188 -2.17 0.27 -25.78
CA PHE A 188 -1.30 0.03 -24.61
C PHE A 188 -0.07 -0.79 -24.99
N CYS A 189 -0.24 -1.91 -25.70
CA CYS A 189 0.86 -2.74 -26.15
C CYS A 189 1.81 -2.00 -27.10
N THR A 190 1.28 -1.16 -27.99
CA THR A 190 2.13 -0.37 -28.91
C THR A 190 2.94 0.66 -28.11
N ALA A 191 2.30 1.35 -27.17
CA ALA A 191 2.99 2.28 -26.27
C ALA A 191 4.07 1.58 -25.44
N TYR A 192 3.80 0.37 -24.95
CA TYR A 192 4.79 -0.44 -24.24
C TYR A 192 6.01 -0.76 -25.10
N LEU A 193 5.79 -1.19 -26.36
CA LEU A 193 6.88 -1.46 -27.29
C LEU A 193 7.71 -0.21 -27.58
N LEU A 194 7.08 0.95 -27.74
CA LEU A 194 7.77 2.22 -27.94
C LEU A 194 8.56 2.68 -26.71
N ALA A 195 8.04 2.47 -25.50
CA ALA A 195 8.71 2.82 -24.26
C ALA A 195 9.93 1.91 -23.98
N THR A 196 9.85 0.63 -24.35
CA THR A 196 10.92 -0.35 -24.14
C THR A 196 11.92 -0.43 -25.29
N ASN A 197 11.59 0.10 -26.47
CA ASN A 197 12.44 0.12 -27.65
C ASN A 197 12.49 1.55 -28.22
N PRO A 198 13.43 2.40 -27.75
CA PRO A 198 13.49 3.82 -28.12
C PRO A 198 13.63 4.08 -29.63
N ASP A 199 14.20 3.13 -30.36
CA ASP A 199 14.43 3.24 -31.80
C ASP A 199 13.18 2.98 -32.65
N TYR A 200 12.09 2.49 -32.04
CA TYR A 200 10.88 2.16 -32.81
C TYR A 200 10.07 3.39 -33.15
N THR A 201 9.69 3.49 -34.42
CA THR A 201 8.60 4.36 -34.83
C THR A 201 7.25 3.77 -34.43
N VAL A 202 6.24 4.63 -34.29
CA VAL A 202 4.84 4.19 -34.02
C VAL A 202 4.36 3.16 -35.03
N ARG A 203 4.81 3.27 -36.29
CA ARG A 203 4.44 2.35 -37.36
C ARG A 203 5.06 0.97 -37.14
N GLU A 204 6.36 0.90 -36.88
CA GLU A 204 7.06 -0.38 -36.67
C GLU A 204 6.53 -1.12 -35.44
N ALA A 205 6.26 -0.40 -34.35
CA ALA A 205 5.67 -0.99 -33.15
C ALA A 205 4.27 -1.57 -33.43
N LEU A 206 3.45 -0.87 -34.22
CA LEU A 206 2.12 -1.35 -34.60
C LEU A 206 2.21 -2.54 -35.57
N GLU A 207 3.10 -2.51 -36.56
CA GLU A 207 3.33 -3.61 -37.50
C GLU A 207 3.76 -4.88 -36.77
N LYS A 208 4.59 -4.78 -35.72
CA LYS A 208 4.93 -5.93 -34.87
C LYS A 208 3.72 -6.60 -34.24
N ILE A 209 2.77 -5.81 -33.74
CA ILE A 209 1.53 -6.35 -33.17
C ILE A 209 0.64 -6.93 -34.26
N GLN A 210 0.51 -6.24 -35.40
CA GLN A 210 -0.33 -6.67 -36.52
C GLN A 210 0.14 -7.98 -37.15
N ASN A 211 1.46 -8.22 -37.20
CA ASN A 211 2.03 -9.48 -37.67
C ASN A 211 1.66 -10.69 -36.79
N ARG A 212 1.29 -10.45 -35.52
CA ARG A 212 0.75 -11.48 -34.63
C ARG A 212 -0.78 -11.47 -34.65
N ARG A 213 -1.39 -10.29 -34.65
CA ARG A 213 -2.83 -10.04 -34.56
C ARG A 213 -3.33 -9.21 -35.73
N GLU A 214 -3.74 -9.85 -36.82
CA GLU A 214 -4.15 -9.17 -38.05
C GLU A 214 -5.33 -8.18 -37.86
N THR A 215 -6.18 -8.43 -36.86
CA THR A 215 -7.32 -7.55 -36.53
C THR A 215 -6.96 -6.33 -35.70
N ALA A 216 -5.68 -6.19 -35.28
CA ALA A 216 -5.19 -5.04 -34.53
C ALA A 216 -5.20 -3.76 -35.38
N ARG A 217 -5.99 -2.76 -34.96
CA ARG A 217 -6.15 -1.52 -35.71
C ARG A 217 -6.50 -0.34 -34.81
N LEU A 218 -5.59 0.64 -34.77
CA LEU A 218 -5.86 1.93 -34.15
C LEU A 218 -6.70 2.82 -35.07
N ASN A 219 -7.69 3.50 -34.49
CA ASN A 219 -8.43 4.52 -35.21
C ASN A 219 -7.61 5.84 -35.32
N LYS A 220 -8.08 6.80 -36.13
CA LYS A 220 -7.36 8.08 -36.34
C LYS A 220 -7.12 8.87 -35.04
N HIS A 221 -8.04 8.81 -34.09
CA HIS A 221 -7.91 9.50 -32.81
C HIS A 221 -6.84 8.85 -31.93
N GLN A 222 -6.88 7.52 -31.83
CA GLN A 222 -5.87 6.70 -31.12
C GLN A 222 -4.47 6.87 -31.72
N LEU A 223 -4.33 6.78 -33.04
CA LEU A 223 -3.03 6.96 -33.70
C LEU A 223 -2.45 8.36 -33.44
N LYS A 224 -3.28 9.41 -33.50
CA LYS A 224 -2.88 10.78 -33.18
C LYS A 224 -2.44 10.91 -31.72
N GLY A 225 -3.19 10.31 -30.79
CA GLY A 225 -2.84 10.30 -29.37
C GLY A 225 -1.50 9.63 -29.11
N LEU A 226 -1.29 8.45 -29.69
CA LEU A 226 -0.05 7.69 -29.54
C LEU A 226 1.16 8.43 -30.11
N THR A 227 1.01 9.02 -31.30
CA THR A 227 2.07 9.82 -31.94
C THR A 227 2.46 11.02 -31.07
N LYS A 228 1.47 11.71 -30.48
CA LYS A 228 1.72 12.82 -29.56
C LYS A 228 2.51 12.37 -28.33
N LEU A 229 2.13 11.25 -27.72
CA LEU A 229 2.80 10.72 -26.52
C LEU A 229 4.23 10.26 -26.82
N HIS A 230 4.46 9.64 -27.98
CA HIS A 230 5.78 9.22 -28.43
C HIS A 230 6.74 10.40 -28.59
N HIS A 231 6.28 11.50 -29.19
CA HIS A 231 7.09 12.71 -29.30
C HIS A 231 7.42 13.35 -27.95
N SER A 232 6.52 13.28 -26.97
CA SER A 232 6.75 13.84 -25.65
C SER A 232 7.48 12.89 -24.69
N GLN A 233 7.76 11.64 -25.09
CA GLN A 233 8.32 10.58 -24.23
C GLN A 233 7.58 10.37 -22.90
N ASN A 234 6.28 10.71 -22.87
CA ASN A 234 5.46 10.69 -21.64
C ASN A 234 4.72 9.35 -21.52
N PHE A 235 5.47 8.29 -21.25
CA PHE A 235 4.94 6.93 -21.10
C PHE A 235 4.99 6.39 -19.68
N THR A 236 5.80 6.98 -18.81
CA THR A 236 6.11 6.46 -17.47
C THR A 236 6.10 7.57 -16.44
N HIS A 237 6.07 7.22 -15.17
CA HIS A 237 6.27 8.17 -14.08
C HIS A 237 7.73 8.64 -14.03
N SER A 238 7.97 9.82 -13.47
CA SER A 238 9.32 10.32 -13.20
C SER A 238 9.86 9.87 -11.85
N GLU A 239 8.97 9.59 -10.89
CA GLU A 239 9.34 9.24 -9.52
C GLU A 239 9.53 7.73 -9.37
N GLN A 240 10.59 7.34 -8.66
CA GLN A 240 10.94 5.95 -8.36
C GLN A 240 10.70 5.66 -6.88
N ALA A 241 10.03 4.54 -6.58
CA ALA A 241 9.82 4.07 -5.22
C ALA A 241 10.36 2.65 -5.06
N ALA A 242 11.22 2.44 -4.06
CA ALA A 242 11.74 1.13 -3.72
C ALA A 242 10.97 0.52 -2.54
N LEU A 243 10.36 -0.64 -2.73
CA LEU A 243 9.67 -1.40 -1.70
C LEU A 243 10.64 -2.41 -1.09
N VAL A 244 10.85 -2.35 0.23
CA VAL A 244 11.56 -3.38 1.00
C VAL A 244 10.54 -4.16 1.82
N ILE A 245 10.22 -5.37 1.37
CA ILE A 245 9.10 -6.16 1.87
C ILE A 245 9.60 -7.35 2.68
N ASN A 246 9.06 -7.52 3.89
CA ASN A 246 9.10 -8.77 4.64
C ASN A 246 7.83 -9.58 4.34
N PRO A 247 7.90 -10.58 3.43
CA PRO A 247 6.70 -11.26 2.93
C PRO A 247 6.03 -12.14 3.99
N VAL A 248 6.73 -12.56 5.04
CA VAL A 248 6.16 -13.42 6.11
C VAL A 248 5.58 -12.62 7.28
N SER A 249 5.77 -11.31 7.31
CA SER A 249 5.19 -10.44 8.35
C SER A 249 3.66 -10.52 8.40
N GLY A 250 3.12 -10.47 9.63
CA GLY A 250 1.68 -10.40 9.87
C GLY A 250 0.89 -11.60 9.35
N SER A 251 1.50 -12.79 9.29
CA SER A 251 0.93 -14.00 8.68
C SER A 251 0.81 -13.95 7.16
N GLY A 252 1.81 -13.36 6.50
CA GLY A 252 1.83 -13.33 5.04
C GLY A 252 0.89 -12.30 4.43
N LYS A 253 0.62 -11.19 5.14
CA LYS A 253 -0.28 -10.12 4.66
C LYS A 253 0.10 -9.59 3.28
N TRP A 254 1.39 -9.62 2.93
CA TRP A 254 1.84 -9.26 1.59
C TRP A 254 1.05 -10.01 0.50
N PHE A 255 0.95 -11.34 0.58
CA PHE A 255 0.27 -12.15 -0.44
C PHE A 255 -1.23 -11.85 -0.57
N THR A 256 -1.84 -11.32 0.49
CA THR A 256 -3.24 -10.89 0.47
C THR A 256 -3.40 -9.53 -0.21
N TYR A 257 -2.47 -8.60 0.02
CA TYR A 257 -2.63 -7.19 -0.35
C TYR A 257 -1.73 -6.74 -1.49
N GLU A 258 -0.87 -7.61 -2.01
CA GLU A 258 0.10 -7.29 -3.06
C GLU A 258 -0.55 -6.64 -4.28
N ASN A 259 -1.68 -7.20 -4.75
CA ASN A 259 -2.39 -6.66 -5.92
C ASN A 259 -2.84 -5.20 -5.69
N ASP A 260 -3.39 -4.93 -4.50
CA ASP A 260 -3.87 -3.60 -4.11
C ASP A 260 -2.70 -2.62 -3.94
N ILE A 261 -1.63 -3.04 -3.25
CA ILE A 261 -0.44 -2.22 -3.00
C ILE A 261 0.22 -1.83 -4.32
N VAL A 262 0.51 -2.81 -5.19
CA VAL A 262 1.15 -2.55 -6.48
C VAL A 262 0.21 -1.75 -7.38
N GLY A 263 -1.09 -2.07 -7.40
CA GLY A 263 -2.10 -1.34 -8.16
C GLY A 263 -2.18 0.13 -7.78
N MET A 264 -2.25 0.47 -6.48
CA MET A 264 -2.34 1.84 -6.01
C MET A 264 -1.03 2.61 -6.16
N LEU A 265 0.10 2.06 -5.74
CA LEU A 265 1.37 2.79 -5.75
C LEU A 265 1.86 3.08 -7.17
N THR A 266 1.54 2.22 -8.13
CA THR A 266 1.86 2.44 -9.55
C THR A 266 1.04 3.55 -10.20
N GLU A 267 0.04 4.13 -9.54
CA GLU A 267 -0.65 5.34 -10.04
C GLU A 267 0.27 6.56 -10.12
N LYS A 268 1.38 6.53 -9.37
CA LYS A 268 2.31 7.67 -9.27
C LYS A 268 3.78 7.29 -9.38
N TYR A 269 4.16 6.07 -8.99
CA TYR A 269 5.56 5.66 -8.87
C TYR A 269 5.89 4.48 -9.79
N ASN A 270 7.09 4.48 -10.36
CA ASN A 270 7.68 3.25 -10.86
C ASN A 270 8.26 2.50 -9.66
N LEU A 271 7.90 1.22 -9.51
CA LEU A 271 8.30 0.44 -8.33
C LEU A 271 9.54 -0.39 -8.63
N SER A 272 10.43 -0.48 -7.64
CA SER A 272 11.37 -1.59 -7.50
C SER A 272 11.04 -2.39 -6.25
N ILE A 273 10.91 -3.72 -6.33
CA ILE A 273 10.38 -4.56 -5.25
C ILE A 273 11.45 -5.53 -4.77
N HIS A 274 11.84 -5.41 -3.51
CA HIS A 274 12.90 -6.17 -2.87
C HIS A 274 12.34 -6.96 -1.69
N PHE A 275 12.42 -8.29 -1.76
CA PHE A 275 11.99 -9.17 -0.67
C PHE A 275 13.14 -9.46 0.29
N THR A 276 12.81 -9.51 1.58
CA THR A 276 13.72 -9.95 2.63
C THR A 276 13.50 -11.44 2.91
N GLU A 277 14.59 -12.11 3.25
CA GLU A 277 14.63 -13.49 3.75
C GLU A 277 15.09 -13.50 5.21
N LYS A 278 15.01 -14.66 5.88
CA LYS A 278 15.30 -14.76 7.32
C LYS A 278 16.71 -14.29 7.69
N GLU A 279 17.69 -14.55 6.83
CA GLU A 279 19.10 -14.20 7.03
C GLU A 279 19.48 -12.85 6.40
N THR A 280 18.50 -12.12 5.84
CA THR A 280 18.77 -10.84 5.18
C THR A 280 19.11 -9.76 6.20
N ASP A 281 20.28 -9.12 6.04
CA ASP A 281 20.54 -7.84 6.67
C ASP A 281 19.74 -6.75 5.96
N ILE A 282 18.58 -6.42 6.52
CA ILE A 282 17.62 -5.47 5.94
C ILE A 282 18.22 -4.06 5.83
N ALA A 283 19.06 -3.67 6.79
CA ALA A 283 19.68 -2.35 6.77
C ALA A 283 20.75 -2.25 5.68
N ALA A 284 21.56 -3.30 5.51
CA ALA A 284 22.52 -3.39 4.41
C ALA A 284 21.81 -3.41 3.04
N LEU A 285 20.71 -4.16 2.91
CA LEU A 285 19.88 -4.16 1.70
C LEU A 285 19.34 -2.75 1.39
N ALA A 286 18.81 -2.04 2.38
CA ALA A 286 18.30 -0.69 2.18
C ALA A 286 19.42 0.29 1.76
N LYS A 287 20.61 0.20 2.36
CA LYS A 287 21.80 0.98 1.94
C LYS A 287 22.20 0.68 0.50
N GLN A 288 22.19 -0.59 0.12
CA GLN A 288 22.50 -1.00 -1.25
C GLN A 288 21.48 -0.43 -2.25
N ILE A 289 20.18 -0.50 -1.94
CA ILE A 289 19.12 0.06 -2.79
C ILE A 289 19.31 1.57 -2.98
N MET A 290 19.66 2.30 -1.92
CA MET A 290 19.94 3.75 -2.01
C MET A 290 21.10 4.04 -2.97
N SER A 291 22.15 3.22 -2.97
CA SER A 291 23.30 3.35 -3.88
C SER A 291 22.94 2.98 -5.33
N ASP A 292 22.28 1.84 -5.53
CA ASP A 292 22.08 1.23 -6.84
C ASP A 292 20.91 1.86 -7.62
N LYS A 293 19.86 2.30 -6.91
CA LYS A 293 18.60 2.77 -7.50
C LYS A 293 18.34 4.26 -7.27
N GLN A 294 18.91 4.85 -6.21
CA GLN A 294 18.68 6.24 -5.82
C GLN A 294 17.19 6.64 -5.87
N PRO A 295 16.31 5.87 -5.19
CA PRO A 295 14.88 6.12 -5.29
C PRO A 295 14.51 7.44 -4.60
N ASN A 296 13.44 8.08 -5.06
CA ASN A 296 12.87 9.25 -4.38
C ASN A 296 12.25 8.85 -3.03
N ILE A 297 11.74 7.62 -2.97
CA ILE A 297 11.01 7.09 -1.82
C ILE A 297 11.48 5.67 -1.55
N ILE A 298 11.73 5.35 -0.28
CA ILE A 298 11.88 3.97 0.17
C ILE A 298 10.69 3.61 1.07
N ILE A 299 10.02 2.51 0.73
CA ILE A 299 8.79 2.06 1.38
C ILE A 299 9.10 0.76 2.12
N ALA A 300 9.09 0.80 3.44
CA ALA A 300 9.31 -0.36 4.28
C ALA A 300 7.97 -1.10 4.52
N GLY A 301 7.88 -2.36 4.11
CA GLY A 301 6.70 -3.20 4.29
C GLY A 301 6.97 -4.36 5.23
N GLY A 302 6.42 -4.29 6.44
CA GLY A 302 6.63 -5.32 7.46
C GLY A 302 6.00 -4.93 8.80
N GLY A 303 6.47 -5.57 9.87
CA GLY A 303 6.22 -5.10 11.24
C GLY A 303 7.22 -4.05 11.69
N ASP A 304 7.08 -3.58 12.93
CA ASP A 304 7.87 -2.48 13.49
C ASP A 304 9.40 -2.72 13.39
N GLY A 305 9.88 -3.94 13.63
CA GLY A 305 11.31 -4.29 13.47
C GLY A 305 11.83 -4.22 12.03
N THR A 306 11.00 -4.54 11.03
CA THR A 306 11.34 -4.32 9.61
C THR A 306 11.44 -2.84 9.31
N LEU A 307 10.51 -2.03 9.82
CA LEU A 307 10.55 -0.57 9.66
C LEU A 307 11.83 0.02 10.28
N ALA A 308 12.17 -0.38 11.52
CA ALA A 308 13.38 0.06 12.21
C ALA A 308 14.66 -0.34 11.46
N SER A 309 14.70 -1.53 10.87
CA SER A 309 15.88 -1.98 10.12
C SER A 309 16.06 -1.23 8.80
N VAL A 310 14.98 -0.98 8.04
CA VAL A 310 15.05 -0.15 6.83
C VAL A 310 15.44 1.28 7.20
N ALA A 311 14.84 1.85 8.25
CA ALA A 311 15.20 3.15 8.81
C ALA A 311 16.70 3.24 9.15
N HIS A 312 17.26 2.22 9.84
CA HIS A 312 18.70 2.15 10.13
C HIS A 312 19.56 2.23 8.86
N GLY A 313 19.08 1.63 7.77
CA GLY A 313 19.75 1.67 6.47
C GLY A 313 19.77 3.07 5.84
N VAL A 314 18.72 3.87 6.06
CA VAL A 314 18.47 5.06 5.23
C VAL A 314 18.45 6.39 5.96
N HIS A 315 18.40 6.43 7.29
CA HIS A 315 18.22 7.66 8.08
C HIS A 315 19.31 8.75 7.90
N GLN A 316 20.40 8.45 7.19
CA GLN A 316 21.47 9.40 6.85
C GLN A 316 21.34 9.93 5.41
N ASN A 317 20.30 9.55 4.67
CA ASN A 317 20.07 9.94 3.29
C ASN A 317 18.87 10.88 3.20
N ASP A 318 18.88 11.75 2.20
CA ASP A 318 17.74 12.59 1.86
C ASP A 318 16.73 11.79 1.01
N VAL A 319 15.99 10.90 1.66
CA VAL A 319 14.98 10.03 1.04
C VAL A 319 13.67 10.08 1.81
N LEU A 320 12.55 10.09 1.09
CA LEU A 320 11.24 9.99 1.73
C LEU A 320 10.99 8.55 2.20
N PHE A 321 10.44 8.42 3.41
CA PHE A 321 10.19 7.12 4.02
C PHE A 321 8.69 6.79 4.02
N GLY A 322 8.30 5.76 3.29
CA GLY A 322 6.95 5.21 3.30
C GLY A 322 6.84 3.99 4.22
N ILE A 323 5.65 3.78 4.80
CA ILE A 323 5.39 2.63 5.69
C ILE A 323 4.22 1.83 5.14
N LEU A 324 4.41 0.52 4.94
CA LEU A 324 3.35 -0.44 4.67
C LEU A 324 3.17 -1.35 5.92
N PRO A 325 2.07 -1.19 6.68
CA PRO A 325 1.81 -1.91 7.92
C PRO A 325 1.42 -3.38 7.66
N LEU A 326 2.40 -4.22 7.34
CA LEU A 326 2.24 -5.64 7.06
C LEU A 326 2.47 -6.53 8.30
N GLY A 327 2.86 -5.96 9.43
CA GLY A 327 3.02 -6.68 10.70
C GLY A 327 1.72 -6.96 11.44
N THR A 328 1.86 -7.54 12.63
CA THR A 328 0.72 -7.85 13.51
C THR A 328 0.37 -6.64 14.40
N ALA A 329 1.37 -5.98 15.00
CA ALA A 329 1.16 -4.85 15.92
C ALA A 329 1.06 -3.50 15.20
N ASN A 330 2.01 -3.20 14.30
CA ASN A 330 2.11 -1.97 13.52
C ASN A 330 1.97 -0.71 14.39
N SER A 331 2.73 -0.67 15.48
CA SER A 331 2.66 0.39 16.48
C SER A 331 3.04 1.75 15.89
N LEU A 332 4.13 1.80 15.12
CA LEU A 332 4.57 3.05 14.49
C LEU A 332 3.55 3.56 13.46
N ALA A 333 2.99 2.65 12.66
CA ALA A 333 1.95 3.01 11.71
C ALA A 333 0.69 3.54 12.41
N THR A 334 0.33 3.01 13.59
CA THR A 334 -0.80 3.54 14.38
C THR A 334 -0.53 4.99 14.83
N VAL A 335 0.71 5.30 15.23
CA VAL A 335 1.12 6.66 15.64
C VAL A 335 1.09 7.63 14.45
N LEU A 336 1.67 7.23 13.32
CA LEU A 336 1.88 8.14 12.18
C LEU A 336 0.69 8.22 11.21
N LEU A 337 -0.03 7.11 11.02
CA LEU A 337 -1.20 7.03 10.11
C LEU A 337 -2.55 7.16 10.85
N GLY A 338 -2.51 7.23 12.19
CA GLY A 338 -3.68 7.36 13.06
C GLY A 338 -4.46 6.07 13.29
N SER A 339 -5.42 6.11 14.23
CA SER A 339 -6.16 4.92 14.70
C SER A 339 -6.99 4.20 13.63
N LEU A 340 -7.41 4.89 12.56
CA LEU A 340 -8.14 4.27 11.45
C LEU A 340 -7.28 3.29 10.65
N SER A 341 -5.95 3.39 10.72
CA SER A 341 -5.03 2.41 10.12
C SER A 341 -5.17 1.01 10.70
N LYS A 342 -5.80 0.83 11.88
CA LYS A 342 -6.11 -0.50 12.41
C LYS A 342 -7.26 -1.19 11.67
N ILE A 343 -8.14 -0.42 11.03
CA ILE A 343 -9.32 -0.92 10.31
C ILE A 343 -8.96 -1.20 8.86
N ASP A 344 -8.27 -0.25 8.22
CA ASP A 344 -7.87 -0.32 6.82
C ASP A 344 -6.39 0.07 6.63
N PRO A 345 -5.46 -0.81 7.06
CA PRO A 345 -4.04 -0.49 7.16
C PRO A 345 -3.41 -0.15 5.82
N ILE A 346 -3.75 -0.90 4.77
CA ILE A 346 -3.07 -0.83 3.48
C ILE A 346 -3.53 0.37 2.67
N ASN A 347 -4.85 0.61 2.58
CA ASN A 347 -5.35 1.77 1.85
C ASN A 347 -4.87 3.06 2.51
N ARG A 348 -4.90 3.15 3.85
CA ARG A 348 -4.41 4.34 4.57
C ARG A 348 -2.94 4.64 4.33
N ALA A 349 -2.11 3.59 4.33
CA ALA A 349 -0.70 3.71 4.02
C ALA A 349 -0.46 4.16 2.57
N CYS A 350 -1.14 3.52 1.60
CA CYS A 350 -1.00 3.89 0.19
C CYS A 350 -1.51 5.30 -0.08
N GLU A 351 -2.64 5.71 0.51
CA GLU A 351 -3.17 7.08 0.44
C GLU A 351 -2.15 8.12 0.97
N ALA A 352 -1.50 7.85 2.10
CA ALA A 352 -0.46 8.72 2.66
C ALA A 352 0.74 8.84 1.70
N ILE A 353 1.20 7.72 1.14
CA ILE A 353 2.33 7.67 0.21
C ILE A 353 2.00 8.39 -1.11
N LEU A 354 0.77 8.24 -1.62
CA LEU A 354 0.34 8.92 -2.85
C LEU A 354 0.14 10.43 -2.64
N ALA A 355 -0.38 10.82 -1.46
CA ALA A 355 -0.60 12.23 -1.10
C ALA A 355 0.70 13.05 -1.05
N GLY A 356 1.84 12.43 -0.72
CA GLY A 356 3.14 13.10 -0.77
C GLY A 356 3.44 14.02 0.42
N LYS A 357 2.56 14.11 1.43
CA LYS A 357 2.81 14.89 2.64
C LYS A 357 3.77 14.16 3.55
N THR A 358 4.67 14.91 4.17
CA THR A 358 5.71 14.35 5.02
C THR A 358 5.76 15.02 6.39
N LYS A 359 6.27 14.28 7.37
CA LYS A 359 6.65 14.79 8.68
C LYS A 359 8.07 14.31 9.02
N PRO A 360 8.91 15.19 9.59
CA PRO A 360 10.13 14.72 10.21
C PRO A 360 9.76 13.85 11.41
N ILE A 361 10.50 12.77 11.64
CA ILE A 361 10.44 12.01 12.87
C ILE A 361 11.84 11.83 13.42
N ASP A 362 11.94 11.82 14.73
CA ASP A 362 13.13 11.46 15.45
C ASP A 362 13.26 9.94 15.53
N ILE A 363 14.49 9.46 15.69
CA ILE A 363 14.79 8.05 15.94
C ILE A 363 15.71 7.93 17.15
N MET A 364 15.67 6.79 17.82
CA MET A 364 16.60 6.47 18.89
C MET A 364 17.79 5.68 18.35
N ASN A 365 19.00 6.07 18.75
CA ASN A 365 20.18 5.24 18.64
C ASN A 365 20.47 4.60 20.00
N CYS A 366 20.29 3.29 20.11
CA CYS A 366 20.57 2.48 21.29
C CYS A 366 21.80 1.63 21.05
N ASN A 367 22.95 1.98 21.63
CA ASN A 367 24.23 1.27 21.45
C ASN A 367 24.57 0.96 19.97
N GLY A 368 24.28 1.89 19.05
CA GLY A 368 24.51 1.73 17.61
C GLY A 368 23.33 1.12 16.83
N ARG A 369 22.26 0.68 17.49
CA ARG A 369 21.04 0.16 16.86
C ARG A 369 19.97 1.24 16.77
N THR A 370 19.33 1.37 15.60
CA THR A 370 18.18 2.27 15.46
C THR A 370 16.92 1.64 16.04
N ALA A 371 16.18 2.41 16.82
CA ALA A 371 14.84 2.10 17.30
C ALA A 371 13.91 3.29 17.03
N LEU A 372 12.64 3.02 16.76
CA LEU A 372 11.62 4.00 16.37
C LEU A 372 10.60 4.24 17.48
N LEU A 373 10.38 3.25 18.36
CA LEU A 373 9.29 3.29 19.34
C LEU A 373 9.76 3.51 20.77
N ALA A 374 10.29 2.46 21.41
CA ALA A 374 10.62 2.48 22.83
C ALA A 374 11.65 1.43 23.24
N ALA A 375 12.40 1.73 24.30
CA ALA A 375 13.21 0.78 25.05
C ALA A 375 12.64 0.61 26.47
N ALA A 376 12.77 -0.58 27.04
CA ALA A 376 12.22 -0.90 28.35
C ALA A 376 13.12 -1.86 29.15
N VAL A 377 13.44 -1.50 30.39
CA VAL A 377 14.19 -2.32 31.36
C VAL A 377 13.29 -2.67 32.55
N GLY A 378 13.54 -3.81 33.19
CA GLY A 378 12.75 -4.27 34.35
C GLY A 378 11.62 -5.23 34.03
N PHE A 379 11.72 -5.95 32.92
CA PHE A 379 10.68 -6.90 32.46
C PHE A 379 11.25 -8.28 32.05
N GLY A 380 12.53 -8.56 32.36
CA GLY A 380 13.38 -9.53 31.65
C GLY A 380 12.96 -11.01 31.66
N GLN A 381 12.70 -11.63 32.82
CA GLN A 381 12.49 -13.09 32.89
C GLN A 381 11.21 -13.55 32.18
N GLU A 382 10.09 -12.84 32.37
CA GLU A 382 8.83 -13.18 31.72
C GLU A 382 8.79 -12.83 30.23
N MET A 383 9.49 -11.78 29.80
CA MET A 383 9.62 -11.46 28.37
C MET A 383 10.34 -12.57 27.61
N ILE A 384 11.38 -13.16 28.21
CA ILE A 384 12.15 -14.28 27.62
C ILE A 384 11.31 -15.57 27.58
N GLU A 385 10.61 -15.91 28.68
CA GLU A 385 9.77 -17.12 28.73
C GLU A 385 8.55 -17.05 27.80
N LYS A 386 7.98 -15.86 27.58
CA LYS A 386 6.86 -15.66 26.64
C LYS A 386 7.31 -15.55 25.18
N ALA A 387 8.45 -14.91 24.90
CA ALA A 387 9.01 -14.86 23.54
C ALA A 387 9.21 -16.28 22.97
N GLY A 388 9.69 -17.24 23.77
CA GLY A 388 9.83 -18.64 23.36
C GLY A 388 8.52 -19.43 23.22
N ARG A 389 7.41 -18.98 23.84
CA ARG A 389 6.07 -19.61 23.71
C ARG A 389 5.24 -19.01 22.57
N GLU A 390 5.47 -17.75 22.21
CA GLU A 390 4.67 -17.00 21.24
C GLU A 390 5.19 -17.04 19.80
N GLU A 391 6.39 -17.59 19.54
CA GLU A 391 6.73 -18.14 18.20
C GLU A 391 5.65 -19.12 17.68
N LYS A 392 4.81 -19.66 18.59
CA LYS A 392 3.69 -20.55 18.27
C LYS A 392 2.34 -19.87 18.06
N ASN A 393 2.11 -18.62 18.45
CA ASN A 393 0.77 -18.02 18.39
C ASN A 393 0.74 -16.52 18.08
N ASN A 394 0.02 -16.23 17.00
CA ASN A 394 -0.12 -14.97 16.28
C ASN A 394 -0.95 -13.91 17.03
N SER A 395 -0.44 -13.33 18.13
CA SER A 395 -1.18 -12.32 18.93
C SER A 395 -0.40 -11.02 19.21
N GLY A 396 0.13 -10.40 18.15
CA GLY A 396 0.80 -9.11 18.21
C GLY A 396 -0.15 -7.92 18.37
N GLN A 397 -0.37 -7.53 19.64
CA GLN A 397 -0.71 -6.21 20.21
C GLN A 397 -1.00 -6.45 21.71
N LEU A 398 -1.53 -7.63 22.01
CA LEU A 398 -1.77 -8.14 23.35
C LEU A 398 -0.49 -8.65 24.03
N ALA A 399 0.53 -9.08 23.29
CA ALA A 399 1.80 -9.56 23.86
C ALA A 399 2.59 -8.45 24.59
N TYR A 400 2.77 -7.29 23.96
CA TYR A 400 3.47 -6.15 24.57
C TYR A 400 2.69 -5.59 25.78
N ILE A 401 1.37 -5.44 25.64
CA ILE A 401 0.50 -4.94 26.72
C ILE A 401 0.38 -5.96 27.86
N ARG A 402 0.09 -7.24 27.59
CA ARG A 402 0.01 -8.28 28.65
C ARG A 402 1.38 -8.57 29.26
N GLY A 403 2.46 -8.47 28.49
CA GLY A 403 3.83 -8.58 28.98
C GLY A 403 4.12 -7.50 30.02
N LEU A 404 3.89 -6.23 29.67
CA LEU A 404 4.07 -5.10 30.59
C LEU A 404 3.14 -5.16 31.80
N TRP A 405 1.86 -5.49 31.61
CA TRP A 405 0.87 -5.56 32.70
C TRP A 405 1.14 -6.70 33.69
N GLN A 406 1.55 -7.88 33.21
CA GLN A 406 1.83 -9.00 34.09
C GLN A 406 3.18 -8.85 34.80
N ALA A 407 4.18 -8.33 34.09
CA ALA A 407 5.51 -8.11 34.63
C ALA A 407 5.55 -7.05 35.74
N VAL A 408 4.63 -6.08 35.76
CA VAL A 408 4.50 -5.16 36.91
C VAL A 408 4.06 -5.89 38.19
N SER A 409 3.41 -7.05 38.12
CA SER A 409 2.96 -7.75 39.33
C SER A 409 3.99 -8.69 39.97
N GLU A 410 5.04 -9.06 39.24
CA GLU A 410 5.97 -10.14 39.60
C GLU A 410 7.45 -9.68 39.73
N ASN A 411 7.80 -8.46 39.33
CA ASN A 411 9.20 -8.02 39.22
C ASN A 411 9.87 -7.57 40.52
N LYS A 412 11.16 -7.93 40.62
CA LYS A 412 12.08 -7.51 41.67
C LYS A 412 12.59 -6.09 41.38
N PRO A 413 12.89 -5.28 42.42
CA PRO A 413 13.57 -4.02 42.26
C PRO A 413 14.85 -4.16 41.42
N LEU A 414 15.00 -3.29 40.43
CA LEU A 414 16.25 -3.07 39.71
C LEU A 414 17.01 -1.93 40.38
N ASN A 415 18.32 -2.13 40.52
CA ASN A 415 19.25 -1.12 41.00
C ASN A 415 20.31 -0.88 39.93
N PHE A 416 20.44 0.36 39.48
CA PHE A 416 21.39 0.75 38.44
C PHE A 416 21.76 2.23 38.54
N ARG A 417 22.86 2.60 37.88
CA ARG A 417 23.23 4.01 37.73
C ARG A 417 22.62 4.58 36.47
N VAL A 418 22.11 5.80 36.55
CA VAL A 418 21.52 6.51 35.42
C VAL A 418 22.03 7.95 35.35
N SER A 419 22.24 8.45 34.14
CA SER A 419 22.50 9.86 33.85
C SER A 419 21.65 10.34 32.68
N PHE A 420 21.14 11.56 32.77
CA PHE A 420 20.38 12.24 31.73
C PHE A 420 21.19 13.43 31.21
N ASP A 421 21.32 13.59 29.90
CA ASP A 421 22.02 14.69 29.22
C ASP A 421 23.44 14.99 29.74
N GLY A 422 24.15 13.93 30.17
CA GLY A 422 25.52 14.03 30.68
C GLY A 422 25.64 14.58 32.11
N ALA A 423 24.54 14.71 32.85
CA ALA A 423 24.54 15.01 34.27
C ALA A 423 25.27 13.92 35.08
N GLU A 424 25.60 14.22 36.34
CA GLU A 424 26.22 13.24 37.23
C GLU A 424 25.37 11.97 37.37
N GLN A 425 26.03 10.80 37.33
CA GLN A 425 25.36 9.54 37.52
C GLN A 425 24.76 9.46 38.94
N SER A 426 23.49 9.09 39.00
CA SER A 426 22.78 8.83 40.24
C SER A 426 22.36 7.37 40.33
N GLN A 427 22.31 6.82 41.55
CA GLN A 427 21.73 5.51 41.77
C GLN A 427 20.20 5.61 41.68
N LEU A 428 19.59 4.71 40.92
CA LEU A 428 18.16 4.63 40.74
C LEU A 428 17.67 3.21 41.06
N GLU A 429 16.66 3.14 41.91
CA GLU A 429 15.93 1.93 42.26
C GLU A 429 14.51 2.02 41.71
N CYS A 430 14.11 1.08 40.85
CA CYS A 430 12.77 1.05 40.26
C CYS A 430 12.34 -0.37 39.88
N VAL A 431 11.04 -0.57 39.68
CA VAL A 431 10.52 -1.82 39.09
C VAL A 431 10.80 -1.83 37.59
N SER A 432 10.55 -0.70 36.93
CA SER A 432 10.80 -0.56 35.50
C SER A 432 11.12 0.86 35.08
N LEU A 433 11.83 0.97 33.96
CA LEU A 433 12.12 2.22 33.29
C LEU A 433 11.85 2.02 31.80
N VAL A 434 11.02 2.90 31.23
CA VAL A 434 10.68 2.95 29.81
C VAL A 434 11.22 4.26 29.23
N VAL A 435 11.89 4.17 28.09
CA VAL A 435 12.37 5.31 27.28
C VAL A 435 11.63 5.26 25.95
N ALA A 436 10.85 6.29 25.63
CA ALA A 436 9.99 6.31 24.45
C ALA A 436 10.31 7.49 23.53
N ASN A 437 10.26 7.24 22.23
CA ASN A 437 10.27 8.23 21.16
C ASN A 437 8.89 8.33 20.50
N ALA A 438 8.28 7.17 20.23
CA ALA A 438 6.94 7.08 19.67
C ALA A 438 6.22 5.88 20.28
N ALA A 439 4.95 6.05 20.65
CA ALA A 439 4.17 4.95 21.16
C ALA A 439 2.67 5.18 20.93
N PRO A 440 1.90 4.16 20.49
CA PRO A 440 0.45 4.29 20.45
C PRO A 440 -0.09 4.43 21.87
N LYS A 441 -1.23 5.11 22.04
CA LYS A 441 -1.89 5.31 23.37
C LYS A 441 -2.15 4.03 24.16
N THR A 442 -2.19 2.89 23.49
CA THR A 442 -2.35 1.57 24.12
C THR A 442 -1.10 1.09 24.87
N THR A 443 0.05 1.72 24.63
CA THR A 443 1.34 1.47 25.26
C THR A 443 1.47 2.33 26.52
N ILE A 444 0.71 1.95 27.55
CA ILE A 444 0.46 2.76 28.75
C ILE A 444 1.74 3.20 29.47
N LEU A 445 2.73 2.31 29.61
CA LEU A 445 3.99 2.63 30.31
C LEU A 445 4.89 3.61 29.55
N ALA A 446 4.61 3.93 28.29
CA ALA A 446 5.27 5.01 27.58
C ALA A 446 4.53 6.35 27.69
N GLN A 447 3.40 6.41 28.40
CA GLN A 447 2.54 7.59 28.48
C GLN A 447 2.76 8.41 29.76
N GLY A 448 3.89 8.22 30.46
CA GLY A 448 4.14 8.84 31.78
C GLY A 448 4.02 10.36 31.75
N HIS A 449 4.65 11.01 30.78
CA HIS A 449 4.59 12.46 30.59
C HIS A 449 3.42 12.92 29.70
N GLY A 450 2.57 11.98 29.26
CA GLY A 450 1.62 12.17 28.17
C GLY A 450 2.01 11.34 26.93
N GLU A 451 1.35 11.61 25.81
CA GLU A 451 1.65 10.94 24.53
C GLU A 451 3.01 11.41 23.99
N PRO A 452 3.96 10.49 23.70
CA PRO A 452 5.26 10.87 23.16
C PRO A 452 5.16 11.66 21.86
N ILE A 453 5.96 12.72 21.76
CA ILE A 453 5.99 13.59 20.58
C ILE A 453 7.22 13.20 19.74
N TYR A 454 6.99 12.44 18.69
CA TYR A 454 8.03 11.82 17.86
C TYR A 454 8.88 12.78 17.01
N ASP A 455 8.73 14.09 17.17
CA ASP A 455 9.44 15.12 16.40
C ASP A 455 9.93 16.32 17.24
N ASP A 456 9.89 16.22 18.57
CA ASP A 456 10.30 17.29 19.50
C ASP A 456 11.78 17.24 19.91
N GLY A 457 12.50 16.21 19.47
CA GLY A 457 13.90 15.97 19.75
C GLY A 457 14.18 15.48 21.16
N LYS A 458 13.23 14.83 21.84
CA LYS A 458 13.38 14.33 23.21
C LYS A 458 12.95 12.86 23.35
N LEU A 459 13.47 12.24 24.39
CA LEU A 459 13.07 10.93 24.89
C LEU A 459 12.14 11.12 26.09
N ASP A 460 10.97 10.51 26.05
CA ASP A 460 10.04 10.46 27.19
C ASP A 460 10.38 9.28 28.09
N ILE A 461 10.74 9.58 29.33
CA ILE A 461 11.16 8.57 30.31
C ILE A 461 10.06 8.39 31.35
N THR A 462 9.64 7.14 31.55
CA THR A 462 8.69 6.76 32.59
C THR A 462 9.35 5.77 33.54
N ILE A 463 9.42 6.11 34.82
CA ILE A 463 10.04 5.31 35.87
C ILE A 463 8.97 4.87 36.86
N LEU A 464 8.76 3.56 36.96
CA LEU A 464 7.83 2.97 37.92
C LEU A 464 8.57 2.64 39.22
N PRO A 465 8.27 3.34 40.33
CA PRO A 465 8.98 3.15 41.60
C PRO A 465 8.65 1.78 42.24
N VAL A 466 9.47 1.38 43.21
CA VAL A 466 9.18 0.25 44.09
C VAL A 466 8.15 0.68 45.14
N GLU A 467 6.98 0.03 45.14
CA GLU A 467 5.92 0.29 46.11
C GLU A 467 6.00 -0.68 47.31
N PRO A 468 5.89 -0.21 48.57
CA PRO A 468 6.07 -1.04 49.77
C PRO A 468 5.09 -2.22 49.92
N ASP A 469 3.86 -2.11 49.39
CA ASP A 469 2.76 -3.06 49.65
C ASP A 469 2.23 -3.75 48.37
N GLY A 470 3.02 -3.79 47.28
CA GLY A 470 2.57 -4.42 46.03
C GLY A 470 1.45 -3.66 45.31
N ALA A 471 1.22 -2.39 45.65
CA ALA A 471 0.24 -1.50 45.04
C ALA A 471 0.57 -1.06 43.60
N GLN A 472 1.51 -1.73 42.93
CA GLN A 472 2.03 -1.35 41.61
C GLN A 472 0.95 -1.28 40.53
N ASN A 473 -0.07 -2.15 40.62
CA ASN A 473 -1.22 -2.16 39.71
C ASN A 473 -2.07 -0.88 39.82
N LEU A 474 -2.15 -0.27 41.01
CA LEU A 474 -2.84 1.00 41.20
C LEU A 474 -2.04 2.14 40.59
N THR A 475 -0.72 2.14 40.78
CA THR A 475 0.20 3.12 40.20
C THR A 475 0.13 3.11 38.66
N VAL A 476 0.15 1.93 38.02
CA VAL A 476 0.00 1.84 36.55
C VAL A 476 -1.38 2.27 36.07
N ALA A 477 -2.45 2.07 36.87
CA ALA A 477 -3.79 2.55 36.52
C ALA A 477 -3.87 4.08 36.46
N GLU A 478 -3.01 4.81 37.18
CA GLU A 478 -2.92 6.28 37.13
C GLU A 478 -2.47 6.82 35.77
N LEU A 479 -1.80 6.00 34.94
CA LEU A 479 -1.40 6.36 33.57
C LEU A 479 -2.58 6.35 32.58
N ILE A 480 -3.69 5.70 32.95
CA ILE A 480 -4.87 5.50 32.09
C ILE A 480 -6.03 6.36 32.54
N LEU A 481 -6.20 6.48 33.86
CA LEU A 481 -7.27 7.26 34.46
C LEU A 481 -6.92 8.75 34.41
N PRO A 482 -7.88 9.64 34.10
CA PRO A 482 -7.69 11.07 34.31
C PRO A 482 -7.20 11.30 35.74
N LYS A 483 -6.25 12.22 35.97
CA LYS A 483 -5.80 12.60 37.31
C LYS A 483 -6.99 13.15 38.11
N LEU A 484 -7.75 12.27 38.74
CA LEU A 484 -8.83 12.60 39.64
C LEU A 484 -8.18 13.09 40.94
N ASP A 485 -8.54 14.30 41.34
CA ASP A 485 -8.24 14.88 42.65
C ASP A 485 -6.81 15.36 42.94
N GLY A 486 -5.98 15.58 41.92
CA GLY A 486 -4.69 16.28 42.11
C GLY A 486 -3.70 15.59 43.04
N LYS A 487 -3.88 14.29 43.32
CA LYS A 487 -2.90 13.49 44.06
C LYS A 487 -1.61 13.36 43.22
N PRO A 488 -0.43 13.55 43.82
CA PRO A 488 0.82 13.30 43.13
C PRO A 488 0.91 11.80 42.78
N SER A 489 1.09 11.51 41.50
CA SER A 489 1.43 10.15 41.08
C SER A 489 2.84 9.82 41.56
N ASN A 490 3.04 8.60 42.06
CA ASN A 490 4.38 8.14 42.46
C ASN A 490 5.27 7.85 41.23
N ILE A 491 4.70 7.84 40.02
CA ILE A 491 5.44 7.68 38.76
C ILE A 491 6.33 8.89 38.54
N ARG A 492 7.63 8.63 38.36
CA ARG A 492 8.59 9.67 37.98
C ARG A 492 8.66 9.74 36.46
N THR A 493 8.69 10.95 35.95
CA THR A 493 8.76 11.22 34.52
C THR A 493 9.87 12.20 34.25
N GLU A 494 10.67 11.93 33.22
CA GLU A 494 11.76 12.81 32.79
C GLU A 494 11.73 12.97 31.27
N GLN A 495 12.33 14.03 30.75
CA GLN A 495 12.62 14.19 29.33
C GLN A 495 14.09 14.52 29.14
N CYS A 496 14.76 13.90 28.18
CA CYS A 496 16.17 14.16 27.87
C CYS A 496 16.48 13.87 26.39
N GLU A 497 17.62 14.33 25.90
CA GLU A 497 18.12 13.96 24.56
C GLU A 497 19.00 12.69 24.61
N LYS A 498 19.62 12.45 25.77
CA LYS A 498 20.50 11.30 26.00
C LYS A 498 20.30 10.71 27.39
N ILE A 499 20.18 9.39 27.45
CA ILE A 499 20.18 8.62 28.69
C ILE A 499 21.27 7.55 28.65
N ASN A 500 22.03 7.43 29.74
CA ASN A 500 22.94 6.31 29.96
C ASN A 500 22.48 5.53 31.19
N ILE A 501 22.38 4.21 31.06
CA ILE A 501 22.01 3.28 32.11
C ILE A 501 23.15 2.28 32.28
N GLU A 502 23.69 2.15 33.49
CA GLU A 502 24.76 1.21 33.83
C GLU A 502 24.32 0.24 34.92
N PHE A 503 24.40 -1.05 34.61
CA PHE A 503 24.06 -2.13 35.52
C PHE A 503 25.33 -2.77 36.12
N GLU A 504 25.22 -3.29 37.35
CA GLU A 504 26.32 -4.05 37.95
C GLU A 504 26.60 -5.36 37.19
N GLN A 505 25.53 -6.00 36.71
CA GLN A 505 25.54 -7.22 35.91
C GLN A 505 24.74 -7.01 34.63
N GLU A 506 25.00 -7.82 33.60
CA GLU A 506 24.23 -7.77 32.36
C GLU A 506 22.74 -7.95 32.63
N GLN A 507 21.93 -7.05 32.07
CA GLN A 507 20.47 -7.07 32.20
C GLN A 507 19.81 -7.19 30.85
N HIS A 508 18.66 -7.87 30.84
CA HIS A 508 17.79 -7.94 29.69
C HIS A 508 16.93 -6.68 29.57
N PHE A 509 16.75 -6.23 28.33
CA PHE A 509 15.90 -5.10 28.01
C PHE A 509 15.18 -5.35 26.68
N ALA A 510 14.02 -4.73 26.50
CA ALA A 510 13.32 -4.73 25.22
C ALA A 510 13.68 -3.46 24.44
N LEU A 511 13.93 -3.59 23.14
CA LEU A 511 14.12 -2.50 22.19
C LEU A 511 13.18 -2.72 21.01
N ASP A 512 12.16 -1.87 20.85
CA ASP A 512 11.08 -2.03 19.84
C ASP A 512 10.42 -3.43 19.83
N GLY A 513 10.45 -4.12 20.97
CA GLY A 513 9.90 -5.47 21.15
C GLY A 513 10.89 -6.61 20.96
N GLU A 514 12.13 -6.36 20.54
CA GLU A 514 13.22 -7.35 20.55
C GLU A 514 13.89 -7.38 21.94
N VAL A 515 14.14 -8.58 22.49
CA VAL A 515 14.83 -8.73 23.77
C VAL A 515 16.34 -8.80 23.54
N LEU A 516 17.06 -7.85 24.12
CA LEU A 516 18.51 -7.74 24.09
C LEU A 516 19.09 -7.82 25.51
N SER A 517 20.41 -7.94 25.59
CA SER A 517 21.16 -7.96 26.85
C SER A 517 22.32 -6.98 26.77
N ALA A 518 22.53 -6.20 27.82
CA ALA A 518 23.70 -5.34 27.94
C ALA A 518 24.02 -5.01 29.39
N LYS A 519 25.29 -4.69 29.66
CA LYS A 519 25.73 -4.12 30.95
C LYS A 519 25.58 -2.60 31.00
N SER A 520 25.63 -1.94 29.84
CA SER A 520 25.40 -0.51 29.68
C SER A 520 24.50 -0.24 28.49
N ILE A 521 23.54 0.67 28.66
CA ILE A 521 22.61 1.09 27.62
C ILE A 521 22.77 2.60 27.46
N GLU A 522 23.28 3.03 26.30
CA GLU A 522 23.26 4.43 25.87
C GLU A 522 22.15 4.57 24.82
N ILE A 523 21.20 5.47 25.08
CA ILE A 523 20.16 5.85 24.12
C ILE A 523 20.29 7.35 23.85
N VAL A 524 20.44 7.69 22.57
CA VAL A 524 20.57 9.07 22.08
C VAL A 524 19.50 9.32 21.03
N ILE A 525 18.77 10.43 21.15
CA ILE A 525 17.83 10.87 20.13
C ILE A 525 18.59 11.42 18.91
N GLN A 526 18.14 11.05 17.73
CA GLN A 526 18.60 11.61 16.46
C GLN A 526 17.46 12.40 15.85
N LYS A 527 17.55 13.72 15.97
CA LYS A 527 16.48 14.66 15.62
C LYS A 527 16.21 14.65 14.11
N HIS A 528 14.94 14.56 13.75
CA HIS A 528 14.41 14.66 12.37
C HIS A 528 15.16 13.75 11.38
N ALA A 529 15.57 12.57 11.85
CA ALA A 529 16.42 11.65 11.10
C ALA A 529 15.69 10.94 9.95
N LEU A 530 14.36 10.97 9.92
CA LEU A 530 13.55 10.43 8.83
C LEU A 530 12.47 11.41 8.43
N ASN A 531 12.17 11.50 7.13
CA ASN A 531 11.05 12.28 6.61
C ASN A 531 9.96 11.31 6.13
N VAL A 532 8.96 11.07 6.97
CA VAL A 532 7.98 9.99 6.78
C VAL A 532 6.72 10.50 6.10
N MET A 533 6.22 9.72 5.15
CA MET A 533 4.96 10.02 4.45
C MET A 533 3.76 9.75 5.36
N VAL A 534 2.89 10.74 5.53
CA VAL A 534 1.74 10.68 6.44
C VAL A 534 0.45 11.15 5.76
N PRO A 535 -0.73 10.79 6.30
CA PRO A 535 -2.01 11.28 5.80
C PRO A 535 -2.15 12.81 5.88
N ASN A 536 -3.16 13.32 5.19
CA ASN A 536 -3.44 14.75 5.06
C ASN A 536 -3.76 15.50 6.35
#